data_AF-A0A453GV88-F1
#
_entry.id   AF-A0A453GV88-F1
#
_cell.length_a   1.000
_cell.length_b   1.000
_cell.length_c   1.000
_cell.angle_alpha   90.00
_cell.angle_beta   90.00
_cell.angle_gamma   90.00
#
_symmetry.space_group_name_H-M   'P 1'
#
loop_
_entity.id
_entity.type
_entity.pdbx_description
1 polymer ?
#
loop_
_entity_poly.entity_id
_entity_poly.type
_entity_poly.pdbx_seq_one_letter_code
_entity_poly.pdbx_strand_id
1 'polypeptide(L)'
;RLEYITFMKGVVSAALKFPGTAYWKALKSRATILGVIERKMEERLEQMNKEDSSTEADDLLGWALKHSNLSKEQILDLLLSLLFAGHETSSVALALAIFFLEGCPKAVKELRGEHLEIARRQKLRGECKLSWEDYKEMVFTQCVRPF
;
A
#
# COMPACT_ATOMS: atom_id res chain seq x y z
N ARG A 1 6.54 -4.44 -12.58
CA ARG A 1 5.07 -4.65 -12.75
C ARG A 1 4.73 -6.09 -13.13
N LEU A 2 5.28 -6.65 -14.23
CA LEU A 2 4.99 -8.05 -14.63
C LEU A 2 5.39 -9.09 -13.57
N GLU A 3 6.55 -8.91 -12.94
CA GLU A 3 7.01 -9.79 -11.85
C GLU A 3 6.02 -9.82 -10.69
N TYR A 4 5.51 -8.66 -10.27
CA TYR A 4 4.53 -8.57 -9.19
C TYR A 4 3.23 -9.29 -9.53
N ILE A 5 2.69 -9.09 -10.74
CA ILE A 5 1.47 -9.80 -11.19
C ILE A 5 1.71 -11.32 -11.25
N THR A 6 2.89 -11.74 -11.68
CA THR A 6 3.25 -13.17 -11.77
C THR A 6 3.40 -13.79 -10.38
N PHE A 7 4.01 -13.07 -9.44
CA PHE A 7 4.07 -13.43 -8.03
C PHE A 7 2.66 -13.59 -7.44
N MET A 8 1.79 -12.59 -7.65
CA MET A 8 0.40 -12.61 -7.19
C MET A 8 -0.39 -13.83 -7.66
N LYS A 9 -0.28 -14.15 -8.96
CA LYS A 9 -0.94 -15.33 -9.53
C LYS A 9 -0.47 -16.63 -8.88
N GLY A 10 0.77 -16.71 -8.42
CA GLY A 10 1.26 -17.88 -7.71
C GLY A 10 0.72 -18.03 -6.31
N VAL A 11 0.51 -16.92 -5.58
CA VAL A 11 0.00 -16.93 -4.20
C VAL A 11 -1.39 -17.54 -4.12
N VAL A 12 -2.25 -17.26 -5.11
CA VAL A 12 -3.62 -17.80 -5.19
C VAL A 12 -3.73 -19.11 -5.98
N SER A 13 -2.60 -19.71 -6.38
CA SER A 13 -2.57 -20.95 -7.17
C SER A 13 -2.23 -22.18 -6.33
N ALA A 14 -2.46 -23.37 -6.90
CA ALA A 14 -2.00 -24.62 -6.30
C ALA A 14 -0.47 -24.61 -6.12
N ALA A 15 0.00 -25.02 -4.93
CA ALA A 15 1.41 -25.01 -4.52
C ALA A 15 2.25 -26.13 -5.18
N LEU A 16 2.22 -26.21 -6.51
CA LEU A 16 2.94 -27.21 -7.31
C LEU A 16 4.23 -26.61 -7.85
N LYS A 17 5.37 -27.05 -7.32
CA LYS A 17 6.72 -26.62 -7.75
C LYS A 17 7.19 -27.35 -9.02
N PHE A 18 6.36 -27.32 -10.07
CA PHE A 18 6.66 -27.94 -11.37
C PHE A 18 6.94 -26.87 -12.43
N PRO A 19 7.93 -27.04 -13.32
CA PRO A 19 8.24 -26.05 -14.35
C PRO A 19 7.01 -25.68 -15.19
N GLY A 20 6.78 -24.37 -15.34
CA GLY A 20 5.65 -23.84 -16.11
C GLY A 20 4.39 -23.52 -15.29
N THR A 21 4.25 -24.03 -14.07
CA THR A 21 3.11 -23.70 -13.19
C THR A 21 3.16 -22.24 -12.71
N ALA A 22 2.00 -21.72 -12.30
CA ALA A 22 1.91 -20.38 -11.71
C ALA A 22 2.79 -20.25 -10.45
N TYR A 23 2.75 -21.24 -9.56
CA TYR A 23 3.57 -21.27 -8.34
C TYR A 23 5.08 -21.27 -8.65
N TRP A 24 5.54 -22.07 -9.62
CA TRP A 24 6.96 -22.08 -10.00
C TRP A 24 7.42 -20.73 -10.59
N LYS A 25 6.58 -20.10 -11.42
CA LYS A 25 6.86 -18.76 -11.96
C LYS A 25 6.90 -17.70 -10.86
N ALA A 26 5.97 -17.78 -9.91
CA ALA A 26 5.91 -16.84 -8.78
C ALA A 26 7.13 -16.93 -7.86
N LEU A 27 7.72 -18.12 -7.65
CA LEU A 27 8.97 -18.25 -6.91
C LEU A 27 10.12 -17.51 -7.58
N LYS A 28 10.19 -17.53 -8.92
CA LYS A 28 11.18 -16.75 -9.68
C LYS A 28 10.93 -15.26 -9.54
N SER A 29 9.68 -14.84 -9.72
CA SER A 29 9.29 -13.44 -9.56
C SER A 29 9.54 -12.92 -8.15
N ARG A 30 9.31 -13.73 -7.10
CA ARG A 30 9.67 -13.40 -5.72
C ARG A 30 11.16 -13.09 -5.61
N ALA A 31 12.02 -13.95 -6.14
CA ALA A 31 13.47 -13.71 -6.10
C ALA A 31 13.85 -12.40 -6.81
N THR A 32 13.26 -12.11 -7.97
CA THR A 32 13.49 -10.85 -8.68
C THR A 32 13.01 -9.63 -7.89
N ILE A 33 11.83 -9.71 -7.25
CA ILE A 33 11.29 -8.61 -6.43
C ILE A 33 12.17 -8.38 -5.20
N LEU A 34 12.57 -9.45 -4.50
CA LEU A 34 13.46 -9.36 -3.34
C LEU A 34 14.79 -8.71 -3.71
N GLY A 35 15.39 -9.06 -4.86
CA GLY A 35 16.63 -8.40 -5.32
C GLY A 35 16.46 -6.90 -5.61
N VAL A 36 15.26 -6.45 -6.01
CA VAL A 36 14.98 -5.01 -6.17
C VAL A 36 14.88 -4.31 -4.81
N ILE A 37 14.19 -4.92 -3.85
CA ILE A 37 14.04 -4.38 -2.48
C ILE A 37 15.41 -4.36 -1.78
N GLU A 38 16.20 -5.41 -1.96
CA GLU A 38 17.55 -5.55 -1.42
C GLU A 38 18.47 -4.45 -1.93
N ARG A 39 18.50 -4.20 -3.25
CA ARG A 39 19.27 -3.08 -3.80
C ARG A 39 18.84 -1.73 -3.21
N LYS A 40 17.53 -1.51 -3.02
CA LYS A 40 17.01 -0.27 -2.40
C LYS A 40 17.43 -0.12 -0.94
N MET A 41 17.50 -1.24 -0.21
CA MET A 41 18.00 -1.27 1.15
C MET A 41 19.50 -1.00 1.23
N GLU A 42 20.29 -1.56 0.32
CA GLU A 42 21.74 -1.29 0.24
C GLU A 42 22.02 0.18 -0.09
N GLU A 43 21.32 0.74 -1.08
CA GLU A 43 21.38 2.19 -1.40
C GLU A 43 21.10 3.05 -0.16
N ARG A 44 20.11 2.67 0.67
CA ARG A 44 19.77 3.40 1.90
C ARG A 44 20.83 3.25 2.99
N LEU A 45 21.39 2.06 3.17
CA LEU A 45 22.48 1.81 4.12
C LEU A 45 23.73 2.63 3.76
N GLU A 46 24.07 2.73 2.48
CA GLU A 46 25.18 3.56 2.03
C GLU A 46 24.95 5.06 2.30
N GLN A 47 23.73 5.54 2.12
CA GLN A 47 23.35 6.94 2.42
C GLN A 47 23.48 7.22 3.92
N MET A 48 22.96 6.33 4.77
CA MET A 48 23.04 6.44 6.23
C MET A 48 24.47 6.41 6.77
N ASN A 49 25.41 5.76 6.06
CA ASN A 49 26.82 5.72 6.45
C ASN A 49 27.63 6.94 5.99
N LYS A 50 27.17 7.67 4.96
CA LYS A 50 27.89 8.81 4.36
C LYS A 50 27.52 10.14 4.97
N GLU A 51 26.29 10.27 5.44
CA GLU A 51 25.80 11.46 6.10
C GLU A 51 25.59 11.11 7.58
N ASP A 52 26.03 11.96 8.50
CA ASP A 52 25.52 12.01 9.90
C ASP A 52 24.05 12.45 9.90
N SER A 53 23.29 12.08 8.87
CA SER A 53 21.93 12.52 8.65
C SER A 53 21.03 11.70 9.55
N SER A 54 20.43 12.45 10.46
CA SER A 54 19.06 12.28 10.91
C SER A 54 18.06 12.27 9.74
N THR A 55 18.32 11.54 8.64
CA THR A 55 17.27 11.22 7.66
C THR A 55 16.25 10.42 8.45
N GLU A 56 15.19 11.09 8.86
CA GLU A 56 14.08 10.47 9.56
C GLU A 56 13.66 9.24 8.76
N ALA A 57 13.28 8.20 9.50
CA ALA A 57 12.72 6.98 8.95
C ALA A 57 11.33 7.28 8.37
N ASP A 58 11.27 8.08 7.31
CA ASP A 58 10.03 8.53 6.66
C ASP A 58 9.28 7.38 5.95
N ASP A 59 9.95 6.23 5.81
CA ASP A 59 9.37 5.01 5.30
C ASP A 59 9.67 3.80 6.20
N LEU A 60 8.88 2.75 5.98
CA LEU A 60 8.97 1.50 6.72
C LEU A 60 10.36 0.85 6.62
N LEU A 61 11.05 0.99 5.48
CA LEU A 61 12.39 0.43 5.29
C LEU A 61 13.40 1.14 6.21
N GLY A 62 13.39 2.48 6.24
CA GLY A 62 14.22 3.25 7.16
C GLY A 62 13.90 2.94 8.62
N TRP A 63 12.61 2.78 8.94
CA TRP A 63 12.19 2.43 10.29
C TRP A 63 12.68 1.04 10.70
N ALA A 64 12.53 0.04 9.83
CA ALA A 64 13.00 -1.32 10.10
C ALA A 64 14.53 -1.37 10.27
N LEU A 65 15.28 -0.62 9.46
CA LEU A 65 16.74 -0.56 9.57
C LEU A 65 17.23 0.12 10.85
N LYS A 66 16.54 1.16 11.34
CA LYS A 66 16.97 1.94 12.52
C LYS A 66 16.43 1.42 13.85
N HIS A 67 15.21 0.88 13.85
CA HIS A 67 14.45 0.64 15.08
C HIS A 67 14.07 -0.82 15.30
N SER A 68 14.46 -1.73 14.40
CA SER A 68 14.18 -3.16 14.56
C SER A 68 15.46 -3.98 14.67
N ASN A 69 15.36 -5.15 15.29
CA ASN A 69 16.44 -6.16 15.33
C ASN A 69 16.23 -7.26 14.28
N LEU A 70 15.52 -6.94 13.19
CA LEU A 70 15.21 -7.91 12.13
C LEU A 70 16.45 -8.18 11.27
N SER A 71 16.60 -9.42 10.81
CA SER A 71 17.62 -9.77 9.82
C SER A 71 17.30 -9.13 8.46
N LYS A 72 18.30 -9.05 7.59
CA LYS A 72 18.15 -8.60 6.20
C LYS A 72 16.98 -9.29 5.51
N GLU A 73 16.93 -10.62 5.59
CA GLU A 73 15.90 -11.45 4.96
C GLU A 73 14.51 -11.17 5.54
N GLN A 74 14.42 -10.97 6.86
CA GLN A 74 13.16 -10.64 7.53
C GLN A 74 12.62 -9.27 7.12
N ILE A 75 13.50 -8.27 6.93
CA ILE A 75 13.11 -6.94 6.45
C ILE A 75 12.59 -7.05 5.00
N LEU A 76 13.26 -7.81 4.14
CA LEU A 76 12.83 -8.01 2.76
C LEU A 76 11.46 -8.70 2.69
N ASP A 77 11.25 -9.76 3.48
CA ASP A 77 9.98 -10.46 3.53
C ASP A 77 8.86 -9.61 4.16
N LEU A 78 9.16 -8.77 5.16
CA LEU A 78 8.22 -7.81 5.74
C LEU A 78 7.74 -6.80 4.68
N LEU A 79 8.67 -6.19 3.95
CA LEU A 79 8.37 -5.21 2.90
C LEU A 79 7.55 -5.84 1.77
N LEU A 80 7.95 -7.03 1.31
CA LEU A 80 7.19 -7.75 0.29
C LEU A 80 5.78 -8.10 0.77
N SER A 81 5.63 -8.57 2.00
CA SER A 81 4.34 -8.97 2.57
C SER A 81 3.40 -7.78 2.76
N LEU A 82 3.91 -6.63 3.18
CA LEU A 82 3.09 -5.43 3.33
C LEU A 82 2.71 -4.80 1.99
N LEU A 83 3.62 -4.82 1.01
CA LEU A 83 3.28 -4.44 -0.37
C LEU A 83 2.20 -5.33 -0.96
N PHE A 84 2.23 -6.64 -0.67
CA PHE A 84 1.17 -7.57 -1.03
C PHE A 84 -0.16 -7.21 -0.34
N ALA A 85 -0.14 -7.08 0.98
CA ALA A 85 -1.35 -6.85 1.78
C ALA A 85 -2.03 -5.53 1.40
N GLY A 86 -1.27 -4.43 1.27
CA GLY A 86 -1.81 -3.11 1.00
C GLY A 86 -2.34 -2.94 -0.43
N HIS A 87 -1.70 -3.58 -1.41
CA HIS A 87 -2.10 -3.45 -2.82
C HIS A 87 -3.37 -4.25 -3.13
N GLU A 88 -3.43 -5.52 -2.73
CA GLU A 88 -4.52 -6.40 -3.16
C GLU A 88 -5.84 -6.08 -2.45
N THR A 89 -5.79 -5.92 -1.13
CA THR A 89 -7.01 -5.69 -0.34
C THR A 89 -7.61 -4.31 -0.64
N SER A 90 -6.80 -3.25 -0.60
CA SER A 90 -7.28 -1.88 -0.83
C SER A 90 -7.75 -1.65 -2.25
N SER A 91 -7.07 -2.22 -3.25
CA SER A 91 -7.48 -2.07 -4.66
C SER A 91 -8.82 -2.75 -4.93
N VAL A 92 -9.04 -3.95 -4.38
CA VAL A 92 -10.33 -4.65 -4.48
C VAL A 92 -11.42 -3.91 -3.73
N ALA A 93 -11.15 -3.43 -2.51
CA ALA A 93 -12.11 -2.63 -1.75
C ALA A 93 -12.52 -1.36 -2.51
N LEU A 94 -11.57 -0.63 -3.11
CA LEU A 94 -11.85 0.55 -3.91
C LEU A 94 -12.65 0.22 -5.18
N ALA A 95 -12.32 -0.87 -5.87
CA ALA A 95 -13.06 -1.33 -7.04
C ALA A 95 -14.52 -1.69 -6.69
N LEU A 96 -14.73 -2.38 -5.57
CA LEU A 96 -16.07 -2.71 -5.06
C LEU A 96 -16.85 -1.46 -4.66
N ALA A 97 -16.20 -0.50 -4.00
CA ALA A 97 -16.83 0.77 -3.65
C ALA A 97 -17.33 1.50 -4.91
N ILE A 98 -16.50 1.60 -5.96
CA ILE A 98 -16.89 2.20 -7.23
C ILE A 98 -18.07 1.43 -7.87
N PHE A 99 -17.99 0.10 -7.89
CA PHE A 99 -19.03 -0.76 -8.45
C PHE A 99 -20.38 -0.58 -7.75
N PHE A 100 -20.42 -0.59 -6.42
CA PHE A 100 -21.68 -0.43 -5.68
C PHE A 100 -22.22 1.00 -5.71
N LEU A 101 -21.34 2.01 -5.75
CA LEU A 101 -21.75 3.41 -5.85
C LEU A 101 -22.40 3.74 -7.19
N GLU A 102 -21.96 3.10 -8.28
CA GLU A 102 -22.59 3.23 -9.59
C GLU A 102 -24.08 2.83 -9.57
N GLY A 103 -24.41 1.77 -8.83
CA GLY A 103 -25.80 1.32 -8.61
C GLY A 103 -26.59 2.10 -7.56
N CYS A 104 -25.99 3.04 -6.81
CA CYS A 104 -26.65 3.77 -5.73
C CYS A 104 -26.47 5.31 -5.84
N PRO A 105 -27.20 5.98 -6.76
CA PRO A 105 -27.10 7.43 -6.94
C PRO A 105 -27.41 8.24 -5.67
N LYS A 106 -28.26 7.72 -4.78
CA LYS A 106 -28.57 8.34 -3.50
C LYS A 106 -27.33 8.44 -2.60
N ALA A 107 -26.58 7.34 -2.46
CA ALA A 107 -25.34 7.32 -1.68
C ALA A 107 -24.29 8.24 -2.30
N VAL A 108 -24.16 8.26 -3.63
CA VAL A 108 -23.24 9.18 -4.33
C VAL A 108 -23.59 10.65 -4.06
N LYS A 109 -24.88 11.00 -4.04
CA LYS A 109 -25.33 12.37 -3.75
C LYS A 109 -24.99 12.77 -2.30
N GLU A 110 -25.19 11.87 -1.35
CA GLU A 110 -24.88 12.10 0.05
C GLU A 110 -23.37 12.22 0.29
N LEU A 111 -22.56 11.31 -0.27
CA LEU A 111 -21.09 11.40 -0.26
C LEU A 111 -20.60 12.73 -0.87
N ARG A 112 -21.19 13.14 -2.00
CA ARG A 112 -20.83 14.41 -2.64
C ARG A 112 -21.16 15.60 -1.73
N GLY A 113 -22.31 15.58 -1.05
CA GLY A 113 -22.68 16.61 -0.09
C GLY A 113 -21.67 16.71 1.06
N GLU A 114 -21.34 15.58 1.68
CA GLU A 114 -20.33 15.48 2.74
C GLU A 114 -18.98 16.06 2.31
N HIS A 115 -18.42 15.58 1.20
CA HIS A 115 -17.10 15.99 0.75
C HIS A 115 -17.05 17.44 0.25
N LEU A 116 -18.15 17.97 -0.30
CA LEU A 116 -18.24 19.39 -0.67
C LEU A 116 -18.20 20.30 0.56
N GLU A 117 -18.87 19.91 1.65
CA GLU A 117 -18.85 20.70 2.89
C GLU A 117 -17.47 20.65 3.55
N ILE A 118 -16.80 19.49 3.57
CA ILE A 118 -15.41 19.36 4.02
C ILE A 118 -14.50 20.27 3.19
N ALA A 119 -14.57 20.19 1.86
CA ALA A 119 -13.75 21.00 0.96
C ALA A 119 -14.02 22.51 1.12
N ARG A 120 -15.28 22.90 1.38
CA ARG A 120 -15.65 24.29 1.68
C ARG A 120 -15.00 24.77 2.97
N ARG A 121 -15.05 23.97 4.04
CA ARG A 121 -14.41 24.29 5.33
C ARG A 121 -12.89 24.42 5.20
N GLN A 122 -12.25 23.52 4.45
CA GLN A 122 -10.82 23.60 4.15
C GLN A 122 -10.45 24.91 3.45
N LYS A 123 -11.21 25.31 2.41
CA LYS A 123 -10.98 26.56 1.70
C LYS A 123 -11.11 27.79 2.62
N LEU A 124 -12.07 27.78 3.54
CA LEU A 124 -12.24 28.88 4.51
C LEU A 124 -11.06 28.99 5.49
N ARG A 125 -10.38 27.89 5.80
CA ARG A 125 -9.15 27.87 6.61
C ARG A 125 -7.89 28.26 5.84
N GLY A 126 -7.97 28.35 4.51
CA GLY A 126 -6.80 28.55 3.65
C GLY A 126 -5.91 27.31 3.53
N GLU A 127 -6.44 26.13 3.86
CA GLU A 127 -5.70 24.88 3.84
C GLU A 127 -5.77 24.19 2.46
N CYS A 128 -4.65 23.63 2.02
CA CYS A 128 -4.53 22.90 0.74
C CYS A 128 -4.39 21.38 0.91
N LYS A 129 -4.31 20.88 2.14
CA LYS A 129 -4.14 19.45 2.45
C LYS A 129 -5.26 18.97 3.36
N LEU A 130 -5.69 17.72 3.17
CA LEU A 130 -6.59 17.04 4.09
C LEU A 130 -5.92 16.88 5.46
N SER A 131 -6.60 17.32 6.50
CA SER A 131 -6.20 17.12 7.89
C SER A 131 -6.83 15.85 8.48
N TRP A 132 -6.35 15.43 9.65
CA TRP A 132 -6.98 14.33 10.41
C TRP A 132 -8.39 14.72 10.87
N GLU A 133 -8.62 16.00 11.14
CA GLU A 133 -9.93 16.56 11.48
C GLU A 133 -10.91 16.39 10.32
N ASP A 134 -10.50 16.68 9.09
CA ASP A 134 -11.34 16.50 7.92
C ASP A 134 -11.70 15.03 7.69
N TYR A 135 -10.76 14.11 7.93
CA TYR A 135 -11.01 12.68 7.83
C TYR A 135 -12.07 12.20 8.84
N LYS A 136 -12.01 12.68 10.09
CA LYS A 136 -13.02 12.35 11.12
C LYS A 136 -14.43 12.82 10.74
N GLU A 137 -14.53 13.86 9.91
CA GLU A 137 -15.81 14.41 9.44
C GLU A 137 -16.41 13.62 8.27
N MET A 138 -15.70 12.63 7.71
CA MET A 138 -16.19 11.77 6.63
C MET A 138 -17.13 10.66 7.16
N VAL A 139 -18.15 11.04 7.93
CA VAL A 139 -19.00 10.12 8.69
C VAL A 139 -19.77 9.16 7.79
N PHE A 140 -20.41 9.66 6.74
CA PHE A 140 -21.13 8.85 5.76
C PHE A 140 -20.18 7.99 4.93
N THR A 141 -18.99 8.50 4.60
CA THR A 141 -17.95 7.69 3.94
C THR A 141 -17.60 6.44 4.74
N GLN A 142 -17.55 6.51 6.08
CA GLN A 142 -17.33 5.34 6.94
C GLN A 142 -18.50 4.34 6.92
N CYS A 143 -19.70 4.76 6.52
CA CYS A 143 -20.86 3.88 6.31
C CYS A 143 -20.82 3.19 4.94
N VAL A 144 -20.15 3.78 3.95
CA VAL A 144 -19.96 3.19 2.62
C VAL A 144 -18.77 2.23 2.68
N ARG A 145 -18.97 1.08 3.35
CA ARG A 145 -17.98 0.01 3.37
C ARG A 145 -18.42 -1.14 2.46
N PRO A 146 -17.51 -1.66 1.61
CA PRO A 146 -17.76 -2.88 0.87
C PRO A 146 -17.72 -4.16 1.75
N PHE A 147 -17.47 -4.03 3.06
CA PHE A 147 -17.39 -5.11 4.05
C PHE A 147 -18.01 -4.71 5.40
#